data_AF-A0A842LZW2-F1
#
_entry.id   AF-A0A842LZW2-F1
#
_cell.length_a   1.000
_cell.length_b   1.000
_cell.length_c   1.000
_cell.angle_alpha   90.00
_cell.angle_beta   90.00
_cell.angle_gamma   90.00
#
_symmetry.space_group_name_H-M   'P 1'
#
loop_
_entity.id
_entity.type
_entity.pdbx_description
1 polymer ?
#
loop_
_entity_poly.entity_id
_entity_poly.type
_entity_poly.pdbx_seq_one_letter_code
_entity_poly.pdbx_strand_id
1 'polypeptide(L)' 'KITTELSGKGISEELLKDIIRNPDEVLYDSATGRWIALKMERKLAVVYERSGGEIFIITAIYSSALEEMVRRRKGSGRWV' A
#
# COMPACT_ATOMS: atom_id res chain seq x y z
N LYS A 1 -6.25 -11.71 -9.14
CA LYS A 1 -6.09 -10.80 -10.31
C LYS A 1 -5.05 -9.68 -10.08
N ILE A 2 -4.82 -9.22 -8.83
CA ILE A 2 -3.77 -8.21 -8.48
C ILE A 2 -2.36 -8.59 -8.98
N THR A 3 -2.05 -9.88 -9.02
CA THR A 3 -0.72 -10.42 -9.32
C THR A 3 -0.29 -10.32 -10.78
N THR A 4 -1.21 -10.21 -11.75
CA THR A 4 -0.85 -10.34 -13.17
C THR A 4 -0.26 -9.06 -13.77
N GLU A 5 -0.74 -7.88 -13.36
CA GLU A 5 -0.28 -6.59 -13.90
C GLU A 5 1.00 -6.09 -13.19
N LEU A 6 1.17 -6.48 -11.93
CA LEU A 6 2.30 -6.07 -11.09
C LEU A 6 3.51 -6.99 -11.27
N SER A 7 3.30 -8.28 -11.58
CA SER A 7 4.40 -9.21 -11.89
C SER A 7 5.22 -8.75 -13.10
N GLY A 8 4.56 -8.21 -14.13
CA GLY A 8 5.23 -7.59 -15.29
C GLY A 8 6.08 -6.37 -14.96
N LYS A 9 5.96 -5.80 -13.75
CA LYS A 9 6.77 -4.70 -13.22
C LYS A 9 7.76 -5.15 -12.15
N GLY A 10 7.98 -6.46 -12.00
CA GLY A 10 8.91 -7.02 -11.00
C GLY A 10 8.37 -6.98 -9.57
N ILE A 11 7.07 -6.76 -9.38
CA ILE A 11 6.44 -6.71 -8.06
C ILE A 11 5.89 -8.09 -7.74
N SER A 12 6.58 -8.80 -6.85
CA SER A 12 6.19 -10.13 -6.37
C SER A 12 5.33 -10.05 -5.12
N GLU A 13 4.61 -11.14 -4.82
CA GLU A 13 3.88 -11.27 -3.56
C GLU A 13 4.82 -11.16 -2.34
N GLU A 14 6.04 -11.69 -2.44
CA GLU A 14 7.05 -11.59 -1.39
C GLU A 14 7.44 -10.14 -1.12
N LEU A 15 7.61 -9.33 -2.17
CA LEU A 15 7.87 -7.90 -2.02
C LEU A 15 6.70 -7.18 -1.32
N LEU A 16 5.46 -7.52 -1.67
CA LEU A 16 4.30 -6.94 -1.00
C LEU A 16 4.24 -7.33 0.48
N LYS A 17 4.56 -8.59 0.82
CA LYS A 17 4.66 -9.06 2.21
C LYS A 17 5.77 -8.34 2.96
N ASP A 18 6.92 -8.13 2.34
CA ASP A 18 8.04 -7.37 2.92
C ASP A 18 7.63 -5.93 3.23
N ILE A 19 6.96 -5.24 2.29
CA ILE A 19 6.48 -3.88 2.51
C ILE A 19 5.49 -3.80 3.68
N ILE A 20 4.61 -4.78 3.86
CA ILE A 20 3.68 -4.79 4.99
C ILE A 20 4.41 -5.05 6.33
N ARG A 21 5.47 -5.85 6.32
CA ARG A 21 6.28 -6.17 7.51
C ARG A 21 7.23 -5.04 7.91
N ASN A 22 7.82 -4.37 6.92
CA ASN A 22 8.79 -3.31 7.10
C ASN A 22 8.46 -2.05 6.26
N PRO A 23 7.30 -1.42 6.53
CA PRO A 23 6.90 -0.19 5.84
C PRO A 23 7.75 0.98 6.29
N ASP A 24 7.93 1.96 5.41
CA ASP A 24 8.46 3.26 5.80
C ASP A 24 7.43 4.02 6.65
N GLU A 25 6.15 3.84 6.34
CA GLU A 25 5.03 4.42 7.07
C GLU A 25 3.77 3.55 6.93
N VAL A 26 2.96 3.49 7.99
CA VAL A 26 1.63 2.87 7.97
C VAL A 26 0.58 3.95 8.16
N LEU A 27 -0.43 3.95 7.29
CA LEU A 27 -1.58 4.87 7.34
C LEU A 27 -2.89 4.09 7.36
N TYR A 28 -3.96 4.77 7.74
CA TYR A 28 -5.32 4.28 7.67
C TYR A 28 -6.16 5.09 6.69
N ASP A 29 -6.79 4.45 5.71
CA ASP A 29 -7.75 5.09 4.80
C ASP A 29 -9.12 5.18 5.47
N SER A 30 -9.44 6.34 6.02
CA SER A 30 -10.70 6.60 6.72
C SER A 30 -11.94 6.42 5.83
N ALA A 31 -11.80 6.52 4.50
CA ALA A 31 -12.92 6.33 3.58
C ALA A 31 -13.23 4.85 3.31
N THR A 32 -12.26 3.95 3.47
CA THR A 32 -12.44 2.52 3.16
C THR A 32 -12.28 1.61 4.37
N GLY A 33 -11.76 2.13 5.48
CA GLY A 33 -11.47 1.38 6.69
C GLY A 33 -10.25 0.46 6.58
N ARG A 34 -9.33 0.74 5.66
CA ARG A 34 -8.21 -0.14 5.29
C ARG A 34 -6.86 0.42 5.70
N TRP A 35 -5.91 -0.46 5.97
CA TRP A 35 -4.53 -0.09 6.23
C TRP A 35 -3.76 0.11 4.93
N ILE A 36 -2.77 0.98 4.97
CA ILE A 36 -1.86 1.26 3.87
C ILE A 36 -0.44 1.16 4.40
N ALA A 37 0.37 0.28 3.83
CA ALA A 37 1.82 0.24 4.04
C ALA A 37 2.50 0.99 2.90
N LEU A 38 3.30 1.99 3.22
CA LEU A 38 4.06 2.78 2.25
C LEU A 38 5.52 2.33 2.20
N LYS A 39 6.07 2.28 0.98
CA LYS A 39 7.49 2.11 0.72
C LYS A 39 7.92 3.12 -0.34
N MET A 40 8.40 4.27 0.10
CA MET A 40 8.65 5.44 -0.74
C MET A 40 9.79 5.21 -1.72
N GLU A 41 10.89 4.61 -1.26
CA GLU A 41 12.03 4.23 -2.11
C GLU A 41 11.62 3.31 -3.27
N ARG A 42 10.61 2.47 -3.04
CA ARG A 42 10.07 1.52 -4.02
C ARG A 42 8.88 2.06 -4.78
N LYS A 43 8.42 3.28 -4.47
CA LYS A 43 7.26 3.93 -5.10
C LYS A 43 6.00 3.06 -5.00
N LEU A 44 5.86 2.31 -3.89
CA LEU A 44 4.75 1.40 -3.64
C LEU A 44 3.91 1.80 -2.43
N ALA A 45 2.60 1.66 -2.58
CA ALA A 45 1.64 1.62 -1.48
C ALA A 45 0.87 0.30 -1.53
N VAL A 46 0.82 -0.43 -0.43
CA VAL A 46 0.08 -1.68 -0.31
C VAL A 46 -1.13 -1.45 0.59
N VAL A 47 -2.32 -1.57 0.03
CA VAL A 47 -3.58 -1.47 0.77
C VAL A 47 -3.98 -2.86 1.21
N TYR A 48 -4.21 -3.02 2.51
CA TYR A 48 -4.53 -4.31 3.11
C TYR A 48 -5.54 -4.20 4.25
N GLU A 49 -6.21 -5.31 4.53
CA GLU A 49 -7.07 -5.49 5.69
C GLU A 49 -6.39 -6.43 6.69
N ARG A 50 -6.69 -6.26 7.98
CA ARG A 50 -6.29 -7.18 9.05
C ARG A 50 -7.55 -7.75 9.68
N SER A 51 -7.70 -9.07 9.65
CA SER A 51 -8.81 -9.77 10.29
C SER A 51 -8.30 -11.05 10.93
N GLY A 52 -8.56 -11.24 12.23
CA GLY A 52 -8.19 -12.48 12.93
C GLY A 52 -6.69 -12.82 12.93
N GLY A 53 -5.80 -11.84 12.78
CA GLY A 53 -4.35 -12.05 12.64
C GLY A 53 -3.88 -12.34 11.21
N GLU A 54 -4.81 -12.50 10.27
CA GLU A 54 -4.51 -12.64 8.85
C GLU A 54 -4.46 -11.27 8.14
N ILE A 55 -3.63 -11.20 7.10
CA ILE A 55 -3.44 -10.01 6.27
C ILE A 55 -3.99 -10.30 4.89
N PHE A 56 -4.96 -9.49 4.46
CA PHE A 56 -5.55 -9.58 3.12
C PHE A 56 -5.10 -8.39 2.28
N ILE A 57 -4.27 -8.65 1.27
CA ILE A 57 -3.83 -7.61 0.33
C ILE A 57 -4.97 -7.30 -0.63
N ILE A 58 -5.49 -6.08 -0.55
CA ILE A 58 -6.61 -5.60 -1.38
C ILE A 58 -6.10 -5.03 -2.70
N THR A 59 -5.03 -4.25 -2.65
CA THR A 59 -4.38 -3.71 -3.85
C THR A 59 -2.97 -3.24 -3.54
N ALA A 60 -2.14 -3.17 -4.58
CA ALA A 60 -0.85 -2.50 -4.52
C ALA A 60 -0.77 -1.46 -5.63
N ILE A 61 -0.32 -0.26 -5.26
CA ILE A 61 -0.25 0.90 -6.11
C ILE A 61 1.22 1.21 -6.33
N TYR A 62 1.69 1.00 -7.56
CA TYR A 62 3.01 1.47 -8.00
C TYR A 62 2.86 2.79 -8.74
N SER A 63 3.53 3.86 -8.29
CA SER A 63 3.47 5.15 -8.97
C SER A 63 4.69 6.03 -8.70
N SER A 64 5.25 6.62 -9.76
CA SER A 64 6.28 7.66 -9.62
C SER A 64 5.78 8.92 -8.89
N ALA A 65 4.47 9.14 -8.85
CA ALA A 65 3.83 10.24 -8.14
C ALA A 65 3.30 9.82 -6.75
N LEU A 66 3.83 8.74 -6.16
CA LEU A 66 3.37 8.21 -4.87
C LEU A 66 3.40 9.29 -3.78
N GLU A 67 4.50 10.02 -3.66
CA GLU A 67 4.68 11.04 -2.63
C GLU A 67 3.63 12.15 -2.73
N GLU A 68 3.36 12.65 -3.94
CA GLU A 68 2.34 13.67 -4.18
C GLU A 68 0.93 13.14 -3.86
N MET A 69 0.64 11.88 -4.21
CA MET A 69 -0.63 11.24 -3.88
C MET A 69 -0.82 11.09 -2.36
N VAL A 70 0.22 10.64 -1.65
CA VAL A 70 0.22 10.51 -0.18
C VAL A 70 -0.02 11.88 0.46
N ARG A 71 0.72 12.90 0.03
CA ARG A 71 0.57 14.27 0.54
C ARG A 71 -0.84 14.80 0.37
N ARG A 72 -1.44 14.63 -0.81
CA ARG A 72 -2.82 15.06 -1.08
C ARG A 72 -3.84 14.34 -0.21
N ARG A 73 -3.72 13.00 -0.06
CA ARG A 73 -4.65 12.20 0.75
C ARG A 73 -4.51 12.45 2.26
N LYS A 74 -3.30 12.72 2.74
CA LYS A 74 -3.05 13.21 4.10
C LYS A 74 -3.65 14.60 4.30
N GLY A 75 -3.40 15.52 3.37
CA GLY A 75 -3.92 16.89 3.42
C GLY A 75 -5.46 16.95 3.43
N SER A 76 -6.13 15.98 2.80
CA SER A 76 -7.59 15.86 2.84
C SER A 76 -8.13 15.12 4.06
N GLY A 77 -7.27 14.67 4.99
CA GLY A 77 -7.66 13.83 6.14
C GLY A 77 -8.15 12.43 5.77
N ARG A 78 -7.92 11.99 4.53
CA ARG A 78 -8.37 10.66 4.07
C ARG A 78 -7.42 9.57 4.54
N TRP A 79 -6.11 9.84 4.45
CA TRP A 79 -5.07 8.94 4.95
C TRP A 79 -4.51 9.54 6.22
N VAL A 80 -4.77 8.90 7.36
CA VAL A 80 -4.41 9.37 8.71
C VAL A 80 -3.48 8.38 9.40
#